data_AF-A0A6G1L3M5-F1
#
_entry.id   AF-A0A6G1L3M5-F1
#
_cell.length_a   1.000
_cell.length_b   1.000
_cell.length_c   1.000
_cell.angle_alpha   90.00
_cell.angle_beta   90.00
_cell.angle_gamma   90.00
#
_symmetry.space_group_name_H-M   'P 1'
#
loop_
_entity.id
_entity.type
_entity.pdbx_description
1 polymer ?
#
loop_
_entity_poly.entity_id
_entity_poly.type
_entity_poly.pdbx_seq_one_letter_code
_entity_poly.pdbx_strand_id
1 'polypeptide(L)'
;DKDWRDIPDYSPSFDLLPPKSSLGCTWKGGPLDVRGDVDYDQLHPIEAEAATVLRLPPSTWLANKRRLFAARVNALKEGKTAFNRTMAQQALPIDVNKASRIQDAFEKLGWFD
;
A
#
# COMPACT_ATOMS: atom_id res chain seq x y z
N ASP A 1 -8.29 15.55 6.40
CA ASP A 1 -7.70 14.90 5.22
C ASP A 1 -6.30 15.41 4.98
N LYS A 2 -5.30 14.52 4.99
CA LYS A 2 -3.95 14.85 4.50
C LYS A 2 -3.88 14.34 3.07
N ASP A 3 -3.65 15.23 2.12
CA ASP A 3 -3.42 14.86 0.74
C ASP A 3 -2.24 13.89 0.68
N TRP A 4 -2.39 12.81 -0.08
CA TRP A 4 -1.32 11.83 -0.25
C TRP A 4 -0.04 12.46 -0.81
N ARG A 5 -0.18 13.59 -1.51
CA ARG A 5 0.88 14.45 -2.05
C ARG A 5 1.81 15.03 -0.97
N ASP A 6 1.30 15.31 0.22
CA ASP A 6 2.09 15.87 1.34
C ASP A 6 2.91 14.81 2.08
N ILE A 7 2.64 13.54 1.81
CA ILE A 7 3.33 12.43 2.47
C ILE A 7 4.58 12.11 1.64
N PRO A 8 5.78 12.06 2.24
CA PRO A 8 6.98 11.67 1.53
C PRO A 8 6.85 10.25 0.98
N ASP A 9 7.20 10.09 -0.28
CA ASP A 9 7.18 8.80 -0.96
C ASP A 9 8.52 8.08 -0.76
N TYR A 10 8.49 7.00 0.00
CA TYR A 10 9.63 6.12 0.22
C TYR A 10 9.44 4.76 -0.46
N SER A 11 8.42 4.62 -1.31
CA SER A 11 8.14 3.37 -1.99
C SER A 11 9.13 3.13 -3.14
N PRO A 12 9.58 1.89 -3.35
CA PRO A 12 10.42 1.56 -4.50
C PRO A 12 9.58 1.61 -5.80
N SER A 13 10.24 1.92 -6.92
CA SER A 13 9.60 1.93 -8.23
C SER A 13 9.08 0.54 -8.60
N PHE A 14 7.80 0.46 -8.99
CA PHE A 14 7.17 -0.77 -9.46
C PHE A 14 7.76 -1.26 -10.79
N ASP A 15 8.44 -0.39 -11.55
CA ASP A 15 9.15 -0.75 -12.79
C ASP A 15 10.27 -1.78 -12.58
N LEU A 16 10.76 -1.92 -11.34
CA LEU A 16 11.76 -2.92 -10.97
C LEU A 16 11.14 -4.31 -10.77
N LEU A 17 9.81 -4.41 -10.71
CA LEU A 17 9.12 -5.68 -10.56
C LEU A 17 9.01 -6.39 -11.92
N PRO A 18 9.05 -7.75 -11.92
CA PRO A 18 8.75 -8.49 -13.13
C PRO A 18 7.35 -8.12 -13.68
N PRO A 19 7.17 -8.09 -15.01
CA PRO A 19 5.92 -7.66 -15.64
C PRO A 19 4.67 -8.51 -15.31
N LYS A 20 4.84 -9.64 -14.59
CA LYS A 20 3.76 -10.50 -14.09
C LYS A 20 3.55 -10.42 -12.58
N SER A 21 4.22 -9.47 -11.90
CA SER A 21 4.04 -9.29 -10.47
C SER A 21 2.63 -8.78 -10.17
N SER A 22 2.01 -9.35 -9.14
CA SER A 22 0.72 -8.91 -8.62
C SER A 22 0.82 -8.80 -7.10
N LEU A 23 0.13 -7.85 -6.49
CA LEU A 23 0.04 -7.76 -5.04
C LEU A 23 -0.76 -8.93 -4.44
N GLY A 24 -1.60 -9.60 -5.24
CA GLY A 24 -2.36 -10.78 -4.81
C GLY A 24 -3.30 -10.51 -3.63
N CYS A 25 -3.76 -9.26 -3.49
CA CYS A 25 -4.68 -8.85 -2.45
C CYS A 25 -6.03 -9.57 -2.64
N THR A 26 -6.62 -10.06 -1.57
CA THR A 26 -7.97 -10.66 -1.57
C THR A 26 -8.83 -9.99 -0.50
N TRP A 27 -10.07 -9.67 -0.84
CA TRP A 27 -11.03 -9.04 0.06
C TRP A 27 -12.42 -9.62 -0.12
N LYS A 28 -13.25 -9.55 0.92
CA LYS A 28 -14.63 -10.04 0.88
C LYS A 28 -15.54 -8.99 0.22
N GLY A 29 -16.16 -9.38 -0.90
CA GLY A 29 -17.08 -8.54 -1.66
C GLY A 29 -16.64 -8.33 -3.11
N GLY A 30 -17.50 -7.73 -3.92
CA GLY A 30 -17.16 -7.37 -5.30
C GLY A 30 -16.11 -6.25 -5.37
N PRO A 31 -15.28 -6.22 -6.43
CA PRO A 31 -14.34 -5.13 -6.68
C PRO A 31 -15.06 -3.78 -6.74
N LEU A 32 -14.45 -2.74 -6.17
CA LEU A 32 -14.94 -1.36 -6.30
C LEU A 32 -14.37 -0.76 -7.59
N ASP A 33 -15.22 -0.20 -8.44
CA ASP A 33 -14.73 0.57 -9.58
C ASP A 33 -14.11 1.89 -9.11
N VAL A 34 -12.79 2.01 -9.28
CA VAL A 34 -11.99 3.18 -8.88
C VAL A 34 -11.45 3.94 -10.09
N ARG A 35 -11.86 3.57 -11.32
CA ARG A 35 -11.38 4.20 -12.57
C ARG A 35 -11.88 5.64 -12.75
N GLY A 36 -12.94 6.01 -12.04
CA GLY A 36 -13.51 7.36 -12.08
C GLY A 36 -12.79 8.38 -11.19
N ASP A 37 -11.80 7.97 -10.41
CA ASP A 37 -11.07 8.86 -9.51
C ASP A 37 -9.96 9.64 -10.23
N VAL A 38 -9.80 10.91 -9.86
CA VAL A 38 -8.79 11.82 -10.45
C VAL A 38 -7.35 11.37 -10.24
N ASP A 39 -7.11 10.60 -9.16
CA ASP A 39 -5.79 10.08 -8.81
C ASP A 39 -5.56 8.65 -9.34
N TYR A 40 -6.49 8.10 -10.14
CA TYR A 40 -6.36 6.75 -10.70
C TYR A 40 -5.13 6.62 -11.61
N ASP A 41 -4.85 7.65 -12.42
CA ASP A 41 -3.69 7.67 -13.32
C ASP A 41 -2.33 7.70 -12.59
N GLN A 42 -2.33 7.98 -11.28
CA GLN A 42 -1.13 7.95 -10.45
C GLN A 42 -0.84 6.54 -9.90
N LEU A 43 -1.78 5.60 -10.01
CA LEU A 43 -1.61 4.23 -9.56
C LEU A 43 -0.91 3.40 -10.63
N HIS A 44 0.04 2.58 -10.20
CA HIS A 44 0.55 1.51 -11.05
C HIS A 44 -0.57 0.48 -11.31
N PRO A 45 -0.64 -0.19 -12.48
CA PRO A 45 -1.68 -1.18 -12.78
C PRO A 45 -1.84 -2.27 -11.71
N ILE A 46 -0.72 -2.71 -11.13
CA ILE A 46 -0.67 -3.68 -10.01
C ILE A 46 -1.37 -3.12 -8.75
N GLU A 47 -1.17 -1.84 -8.47
CA GLU A 47 -1.76 -1.15 -7.33
C GLU A 47 -3.24 -0.85 -7.55
N ALA A 48 -3.60 -0.48 -8.78
CA ALA A 48 -4.99 -0.26 -9.16
C ALA A 48 -5.84 -1.51 -8.94
N GLU A 49 -5.33 -2.70 -9.29
CA GLU A 49 -6.00 -3.97 -8.99
C GLU A 49 -6.20 -4.17 -7.48
N ALA A 50 -5.14 -3.96 -6.68
CA ALA A 50 -5.20 -4.09 -5.24
C ALA A 50 -6.17 -3.09 -4.58
N ALA A 51 -6.17 -1.83 -5.02
CA ALA A 51 -7.07 -0.78 -4.55
C ALA A 51 -8.54 -1.12 -4.86
N THR A 52 -8.79 -1.61 -6.07
CA THR A 52 -10.12 -2.10 -6.52
C THR A 52 -10.61 -3.23 -5.62
N VAL A 53 -9.77 -4.26 -5.38
CA VAL A 53 -10.13 -5.41 -4.54
C VAL A 53 -10.36 -4.99 -3.09
N LEU A 54 -9.47 -4.18 -2.52
CA LEU A 54 -9.58 -3.70 -1.14
C LEU A 54 -10.63 -2.61 -0.95
N ARG A 55 -11.29 -2.18 -2.03
CA ARG A 55 -12.33 -1.16 -2.06
C ARG A 55 -11.82 0.13 -1.40
N LEU A 56 -10.67 0.60 -1.88
CA LEU A 56 -10.02 1.82 -1.42
C LEU A 56 -9.93 2.80 -2.61
N PRO A 57 -10.36 4.06 -2.44
CA PRO A 57 -10.12 5.09 -3.44
C PRO A 57 -8.61 5.25 -3.72
N PRO A 58 -8.20 5.60 -4.96
CA PRO A 58 -6.80 5.79 -5.33
C PRO A 58 -6.04 6.77 -4.42
N SER A 59 -6.66 7.89 -4.07
CA SER A 59 -6.11 8.88 -3.14
C SER A 59 -5.79 8.26 -1.77
N THR A 60 -6.68 7.41 -1.28
CA THR A 60 -6.53 6.68 -0.01
C THR A 60 -5.46 5.61 -0.12
N TRP A 61 -5.41 4.85 -1.22
CA TRP A 61 -4.35 3.88 -1.46
C TRP A 61 -2.97 4.54 -1.44
N LEU A 62 -2.78 5.62 -2.20
CA LEU A 62 -1.52 6.35 -2.29
C LEU A 62 -1.08 6.91 -0.93
N ALA A 63 -2.02 7.51 -0.17
CA ALA A 63 -1.72 8.00 1.17
C ALA A 63 -1.24 6.87 2.10
N ASN A 64 -1.92 5.73 2.06
CA ASN A 64 -1.61 4.58 2.90
C ASN A 64 -0.28 3.93 2.51
N LYS A 65 -0.05 3.69 1.22
CA LYS A 65 1.22 3.21 0.69
C LYS A 65 2.39 4.05 1.22
N ARG A 66 2.33 5.37 1.05
CA ARG A 66 3.39 6.28 1.50
C ARG A 66 3.61 6.22 3.01
N ARG A 67 2.53 6.18 3.80
CA ARG A 67 2.62 6.00 5.26
C ARG A 67 3.25 4.67 5.66
N LEU A 68 2.93 3.60 4.95
CA LEU A 68 3.49 2.27 5.20
C LEU A 68 5.01 2.27 5.03
N PHE A 69 5.51 2.82 3.92
CA PHE A 69 6.95 2.93 3.69
C PHE A 69 7.63 3.90 4.65
N ALA A 70 6.98 5.03 4.97
CA ALA A 70 7.50 5.95 5.99
C ALA A 70 7.64 5.25 7.35
N ALA A 71 6.65 4.43 7.74
CA ALA A 71 6.71 3.64 8.96
C ALA A 71 7.81 2.56 8.90
N ARG A 72 8.00 1.90 7.76
CA ARG A 72 9.12 0.96 7.55
C ARG A 72 10.48 1.66 7.72
N VAL A 73 10.66 2.82 7.10
CA VAL A 73 11.89 3.62 7.19
C VAL A 73 12.14 4.08 8.63
N ASN A 74 11.10 4.53 9.33
CA ASN A 74 11.22 4.90 10.74
C ASN A 74 11.57 3.69 11.61
N ALA A 75 10.97 2.53 11.37
CA ALA A 75 11.31 1.28 12.06
C ALA A 75 12.79 0.90 11.84
N LEU A 76 13.29 1.01 10.60
CA LEU A 76 14.70 0.80 10.28
C LEU A 76 15.61 1.78 11.02
N LYS A 77 15.23 3.07 11.06
CA LYS A 77 15.97 4.11 11.79
C LYS A 77 16.01 3.86 13.31
N GLU A 78 14.94 3.29 13.85
CA GLU A 78 14.86 2.86 15.26
C GLU A 78 15.65 1.57 15.55
N GLY A 79 16.26 0.94 14.54
CA GLY A 79 17.02 -0.30 14.68
C GLY A 79 16.16 -1.57 14.68
N LYS A 80 14.90 -1.49 14.25
CA LYS A 80 14.04 -2.67 14.08
C LYS A 80 14.38 -3.40 12.79
N THR A 81 14.78 -4.66 12.92
CA THR A 81 15.15 -5.51 11.80
C THR A 81 13.95 -5.88 10.93
N ALA A 82 12.80 -6.18 11.55
CA ALA A 82 11.58 -6.60 10.87
C ALA A 82 10.44 -5.58 11.00
N PHE A 83 9.69 -5.39 9.91
CA PHE A 83 8.48 -4.57 9.89
C PHE A 83 7.23 -5.46 9.96
N ASN A 84 6.67 -5.56 11.16
CA ASN A 84 5.57 -6.48 11.45
C ASN A 84 4.19 -5.87 11.10
N ARG A 85 3.21 -6.75 10.86
CA ARG A 85 1.78 -6.41 10.67
C ARG A 85 1.26 -5.38 11.67
N THR A 86 1.61 -5.52 12.95
CA THR A 86 1.17 -4.59 14.01
C THR A 86 1.64 -3.15 13.77
N MET A 87 2.86 -2.97 13.25
CA MET A 87 3.39 -1.63 12.95
C MET A 87 2.68 -1.02 11.74
N ALA A 88 2.40 -1.84 10.72
CA ALA A 88 1.59 -1.41 9.58
C ALA A 88 0.18 -0.99 10.01
N GLN A 89 -0.47 -1.79 10.86
CA GLN A 89 -1.80 -1.50 11.40
C GLN A 89 -1.85 -0.19 12.18
N GLN A 90 -0.80 0.12 12.96
CA GLN A 90 -0.71 1.39 13.71
C GLN A 90 -0.40 2.58 12.80
N ALA A 91 0.33 2.38 11.71
CA ALA A 91 0.75 3.45 10.81
C ALA A 91 -0.33 3.87 9.80
N LEU A 92 -1.23 2.95 9.46
CA LEU A 92 -2.24 3.14 8.43
C LEU A 92 -3.58 3.55 9.07
N PRO A 93 -4.12 4.77 8.80
CA PRO A 93 -5.41 5.20 9.32
C PRO A 93 -6.57 4.60 8.52
N ILE A 94 -6.63 3.26 8.43
CA ILE A 94 -7.69 2.48 7.78
C ILE A 94 -8.06 1.28 8.65
N ASP A 95 -9.04 0.50 8.20
CA ASP A 95 -9.40 -0.77 8.82
C ASP A 95 -8.18 -1.68 9.00
N VAL A 96 -8.02 -2.23 10.21
CA VAL A 96 -6.88 -3.06 10.61
C VAL A 96 -6.70 -4.30 9.73
N ASN A 97 -7.79 -4.86 9.20
CA ASN A 97 -7.71 -6.01 8.30
C ASN A 97 -7.20 -5.58 6.92
N LYS A 98 -7.64 -4.43 6.41
CA LYS A 98 -7.11 -3.89 5.14
C LYS A 98 -5.62 -3.56 5.27
N ALA A 99 -5.23 -2.92 6.36
CA ALA A 99 -3.83 -2.62 6.66
C ALA A 99 -2.96 -3.89 6.66
N SER A 100 -3.45 -4.97 7.29
CA SER A 100 -2.78 -6.27 7.25
C SER A 100 -2.60 -6.79 5.83
N ARG A 101 -3.66 -6.75 4.99
CA ARG A 101 -3.60 -7.25 3.61
C ARG A 101 -2.61 -6.47 2.74
N ILE A 102 -2.54 -5.16 2.93
CA ILE A 102 -1.58 -4.30 2.23
C ILE A 102 -0.16 -4.68 2.63
N GLN A 103 0.11 -4.81 3.93
CA GLN A 103 1.44 -5.20 4.41
C GLN A 103 1.82 -6.61 3.92
N ASP A 104 0.92 -7.59 4.01
CA ASP A 104 1.16 -8.95 3.51
C ASP A 104 1.49 -8.97 2.01
N ALA A 105 0.83 -8.12 1.22
CA ALA A 105 1.06 -8.03 -0.21
C ALA A 105 2.45 -7.50 -0.54
N PHE A 106 2.90 -6.45 0.15
CA PHE A 106 4.25 -5.90 -0.01
C PHE A 106 5.34 -6.81 0.57
N GLU A 107 5.05 -7.51 1.67
CA GLU A 107 5.94 -8.52 2.23
C GLU A 107 6.20 -9.66 1.23
N LYS A 108 5.15 -10.14 0.55
CA LYS A 108 5.26 -11.15 -0.51
C LYS A 108 6.08 -10.69 -1.72
N LEU A 109 6.12 -9.39 -2.00
CA LEU A 109 6.97 -8.82 -3.04
C LEU A 109 8.45 -8.70 -2.60
N GLY A 110 8.78 -9.03 -1.35
CA GLY A 110 10.13 -8.89 -0.79
C GLY A 110 10.49 -7.45 -0.49
N TRP A 111 9.51 -6.54 -0.36
CA TRP A 111 9.77 -5.12 -0.13
C TRP A 111 10.00 -4.76 1.34
N PHE A 112 9.80 -5.73 2.24
CA PHE A 112 10.09 -5.62 3.66
C PHE A 112 11.18 -6.56 4.15
N ASP A 113 11.72 -7.40 3.28
CA ASP A 113 12.84 -8.30 3.55
C ASP A 113 14.18 -7.53 3.60
#